data_AF-A0A7R9W6I2-F1
#
_entry.id   AF-A0A7R9W6I2-F1
#
_cell.length_a   1.000
_cell.length_b   1.000
_cell.length_c   1.000
_cell.angle_alpha   90.00
_cell.angle_beta   90.00
_cell.angle_gamma   90.00
#
_symmetry.space_group_name_H-M   'P 1'
#
loop_
_entity.id
_entity.type
_entity.pdbx_description
1 polymer ?
#
loop_
_entity_poly.entity_id
_entity_poly.type
_entity_poly.pdbx_seq_one_letter_code
_entity_poly.pdbx_strand_id
1 'polypeptide(L)'
;DTDGDGIGDNADPDDDNDGQSDAHEIACGSDPFDAGSLSPDLDGDGIPDCVDPDDDNDGTPDVNDAFPLDPTEDTDTDGDGIGDNADPDDDNDGQSDAH
;
A
#
# COMPACT_ATOMS: atom_id res chain seq x y z
N ASP A 1 18.53 -10.71 16.40
CA ASP A 1 18.58 -10.99 17.85
C ASP A 1 18.35 -9.80 18.75
N THR A 2 17.97 -8.66 18.15
CA THR A 2 17.06 -7.72 18.79
C THR A 2 15.72 -8.39 19.17
N ASP A 3 15.19 -9.29 18.34
CA ASP A 3 13.98 -10.08 18.59
C ASP A 3 14.16 -11.41 19.38
N GLY A 4 15.36 -12.00 19.36
CA GLY A 4 15.69 -13.21 20.11
C GLY A 4 15.33 -14.53 19.42
N ASP A 5 15.19 -14.55 18.09
CA ASP A 5 14.89 -15.77 17.31
C ASP A 5 16.10 -16.72 17.12
N GLY A 6 17.30 -16.26 17.47
CA GLY A 6 18.56 -16.98 17.35
C GLY A 6 19.38 -16.67 16.09
N ILE A 7 18.94 -15.72 15.25
CA ILE A 7 19.68 -15.12 14.15
C ILE A 7 20.23 -13.77 14.64
N GLY A 8 21.53 -13.54 14.47
CA GLY A 8 22.12 -12.27 14.89
C GLY A 8 21.80 -11.15 13.89
N ASP A 9 21.66 -9.91 14.36
CA ASP A 9 21.16 -8.75 13.58
C ASP A 9 21.91 -8.43 12.29
N ASN A 10 23.11 -8.98 12.12
CA ASN A 10 23.86 -8.82 10.87
C ASN A 10 23.42 -9.79 9.76
N ALA A 11 22.52 -10.72 10.07
CA ALA A 11 22.06 -11.80 9.19
C ALA A 11 20.53 -12.00 9.24
N ASP A 12 19.86 -11.33 10.18
CA ASP A 12 18.42 -11.28 10.31
C ASP A 12 17.88 -10.25 9.31
N PRO A 13 16.85 -10.55 8.52
CA PRO A 13 16.23 -9.57 7.62
C PRO A 13 15.09 -8.77 8.25
N ASP A 14 14.66 -9.11 9.47
CA ASP A 14 13.57 -8.50 10.23
C ASP A 14 13.97 -8.52 11.72
N ASP A 15 14.77 -7.52 12.10
CA ASP A 15 15.53 -7.50 13.35
C ASP A 15 14.64 -7.48 14.61
N ASP A 16 13.40 -7.00 14.51
CA ASP A 16 12.43 -6.91 15.60
C ASP A 16 11.18 -7.79 15.44
N ASN A 17 11.07 -8.50 14.30
CA ASN A 17 10.05 -9.49 13.97
C ASN A 17 8.63 -8.92 13.96
N ASP A 18 8.49 -7.67 13.51
CA ASP A 18 7.20 -6.98 13.40
C ASP A 18 6.49 -7.23 12.06
N GLY A 19 7.18 -7.88 11.12
CA GLY A 19 6.66 -8.27 9.81
C GLY A 19 7.14 -7.37 8.67
N GLN A 20 7.85 -6.27 8.94
CA GLN A 20 8.52 -5.47 7.93
C GLN A 20 10.02 -5.79 7.92
N SER A 21 10.59 -6.00 6.73
CA SER A 21 12.04 -6.25 6.66
C SER A 21 12.84 -4.97 6.89
N ASP A 22 14.04 -5.08 7.48
CA ASP A 22 14.91 -3.92 7.73
C ASP A 22 15.15 -3.09 6.47
N ALA A 23 15.22 -3.76 5.31
CA ALA A 23 15.43 -3.11 4.02
C ALA A 23 14.25 -2.21 3.61
N HIS A 24 13.02 -2.65 3.87
CA HIS A 24 11.81 -1.87 3.63
C HIS A 24 11.68 -0.76 4.66
N GLU A 25 11.95 -1.05 5.92
CA GLU A 25 11.87 -0.08 6.99
C GLU A 25 12.85 1.08 6.81
N ILE A 26 14.11 0.78 6.47
CA ILE A 26 15.11 1.81 6.14
C ILE A 26 14.66 2.65 4.94
N ALA A 27 13.98 2.04 3.96
CA ALA A 27 13.48 2.76 2.80
C ALA A 27 12.32 3.71 3.16
N CYS A 28 11.46 3.30 4.10
CA CYS A 28 10.32 4.08 4.59
C CYS A 28 10.65 5.01 5.77
N GLY A 29 11.83 4.85 6.37
CA GLY A 29 12.32 5.66 7.48
C GLY A 29 11.82 5.21 8.85
N SER A 30 11.32 3.98 8.98
CA SER A 30 11.10 3.31 10.26
C SER A 30 12.40 2.78 10.87
N ASP A 31 12.36 2.35 12.13
CA ASP A 31 13.50 1.84 12.89
C ASP A 31 13.46 0.30 12.96
N PRO A 32 14.39 -0.41 12.28
CA PRO A 32 14.40 -1.88 12.23
C PRO A 32 14.59 -2.62 13.56
N PHE A 33 14.85 -1.88 14.63
CA PHE A 33 15.09 -2.44 15.96
C PHE A 33 13.94 -2.15 16.94
N ASP A 34 12.85 -1.55 16.47
CA ASP A 34 11.70 -1.17 17.29
C ASP A 34 10.39 -1.56 16.60
N ALA A 35 9.84 -2.71 17.00
CA ALA A 35 8.58 -3.26 16.49
C ALA A 35 7.35 -2.33 16.66
N GLY A 36 7.50 -1.21 17.37
CA GLY A 36 6.51 -0.13 17.43
C GLY A 36 6.64 0.91 16.33
N SER A 37 7.66 0.82 15.48
CA SER A 37 8.05 1.80 14.47
C SER A 37 7.53 1.45 13.06
N LEU A 38 6.49 0.65 12.92
CA LEU A 38 5.91 0.26 11.63
C LEU A 38 5.60 1.42 10.67
N SER A 39 5.92 1.22 9.39
CA SER A 39 5.40 2.03 8.29
C SER A 39 3.97 1.55 7.91
N PRO A 40 3.13 2.39 7.28
CA PRO A 40 1.85 1.95 6.73
C PRO A 40 2.00 0.75 5.78
N ASP A 41 1.04 -0.16 5.83
CA ASP A 41 0.93 -1.39 5.03
C ASP A 41 -0.59 -1.64 4.87
N LEU A 42 -1.16 -1.11 3.79
CA LEU A 42 -2.60 -0.98 3.60
C LEU A 42 -3.26 -2.33 3.27
N ASP A 43 -2.59 -3.16 2.48
CA ASP A 43 -3.08 -4.46 2.06
C ASP A 43 -2.69 -5.62 3.02
N GLY A 44 -1.69 -5.39 3.89
CA GLY A 44 -1.20 -6.34 4.87
C GLY A 44 -0.32 -7.44 4.28
N ASP A 45 0.38 -7.20 3.17
CA ASP A 45 1.25 -8.18 2.52
C ASP A 45 2.68 -8.24 3.10
N GLY A 46 3.03 -7.27 3.96
CA GLY A 46 4.34 -7.13 4.62
C GLY A 46 5.33 -6.22 3.86
N ILE A 47 4.92 -5.63 2.74
CA ILE A 47 5.61 -4.56 2.04
C ILE A 47 4.93 -3.25 2.44
N PRO A 48 5.65 -2.27 3.02
CA PRO A 48 5.03 -1.00 3.38
C PRO A 48 4.68 -0.15 2.16
N ASP A 49 3.58 0.62 2.23
CA ASP A 49 3.02 1.48 1.17
C ASP A 49 4.07 2.38 0.48
N CYS A 50 5.13 2.75 1.21
CA CYS A 50 6.15 3.65 0.66
C CYS A 50 7.06 2.99 -0.41
N VAL A 51 7.12 1.65 -0.43
CA VAL A 51 7.91 0.83 -1.35
C VAL A 51 7.08 -0.25 -2.06
N ASP A 52 5.81 -0.41 -1.68
CA ASP A 52 4.85 -1.20 -2.43
C ASP A 52 4.55 -0.52 -3.79
N PRO A 53 4.49 -1.26 -4.91
CA PRO A 53 3.99 -0.74 -6.17
C PRO A 53 2.46 -0.80 -6.36
N ASP A 54 1.71 -1.40 -5.44
CA ASP A 54 0.26 -1.66 -5.49
C ASP A 54 -0.31 -1.67 -4.05
N ASP A 55 -0.40 -0.48 -3.44
CA ASP A 55 -0.66 -0.25 -2.00
C ASP A 55 -1.94 -0.94 -1.47
N ASP A 56 -2.96 -1.11 -2.31
CA ASP A 56 -4.23 -1.73 -1.93
C ASP A 56 -4.49 -3.11 -2.56
N ASN A 57 -3.55 -3.55 -3.39
CA ASN A 57 -3.52 -4.87 -4.02
C ASN A 57 -4.78 -5.20 -4.84
N ASP A 58 -5.38 -4.18 -5.46
CA ASP A 58 -6.54 -4.33 -6.35
C ASP A 58 -6.14 -4.83 -7.77
N GLY A 59 -4.84 -4.76 -8.07
CA GLY A 59 -4.22 -5.23 -9.31
C GLY A 59 -3.84 -4.11 -10.28
N THR A 60 -4.12 -2.85 -9.95
CA THR A 60 -3.68 -1.66 -10.67
C THR A 60 -2.53 -0.98 -9.90
N PRO A 61 -1.30 -0.94 -10.45
CA PRO A 61 -0.18 -0.31 -9.75
C PRO A 61 -0.42 1.16 -9.44
N ASP A 62 0.03 1.68 -8.30
CA ASP A 62 -0.25 3.06 -7.80
C ASP A 62 0.03 4.15 -8.85
N VAL A 63 1.03 3.92 -9.69
CA VAL A 63 1.43 4.86 -10.76
C VAL A 63 0.37 5.04 -11.85
N ASN A 64 -0.57 4.11 -11.94
CA ASN A 64 -1.67 4.07 -12.89
C ASN A 64 -3.05 4.11 -12.21
N ASP A 65 -3.08 4.10 -10.88
CA ASP A 65 -4.29 4.09 -10.08
C ASP A 65 -4.72 5.51 -9.70
N ALA A 66 -5.98 5.85 -9.96
CA ALA A 66 -6.56 7.12 -9.55
C ALA A 66 -6.83 7.20 -8.03
N PHE A 67 -7.04 6.05 -7.38
CA PHE A 67 -7.28 5.89 -5.95
C PHE A 67 -6.38 4.79 -5.34
N PRO A 68 -5.05 5.01 -5.27
CA PRO A 68 -4.09 3.99 -4.79
C PRO A 68 -4.29 3.45 -3.37
N LEU A 69 -5.29 3.93 -2.63
CA LEU A 69 -5.56 3.52 -1.25
C LEU A 69 -6.99 2.99 -1.08
N ASP A 70 -7.70 2.75 -2.17
CA ASP A 70 -9.07 2.25 -2.18
C ASP A 70 -9.17 1.02 -3.08
N PRO A 71 -9.13 -0.21 -2.51
CA PRO A 71 -9.10 -1.44 -3.30
C PRO A 71 -10.40 -1.75 -4.06
N THR A 72 -11.32 -0.79 -4.09
CA THR A 72 -12.59 -0.87 -4.80
C THR A 72 -12.70 0.13 -5.95
N GLU A 73 -11.69 0.97 -6.19
CA GLU A 73 -11.68 1.99 -7.25
C GLU A 73 -10.28 2.14 -7.84
N ASP A 74 -10.12 1.96 -9.16
CA ASP A 74 -8.82 2.18 -9.84
C ASP A 74 -8.87 3.34 -10.88
N THR A 75 -10.08 3.73 -11.28
CA THR A 75 -10.34 4.57 -12.45
C THR A 75 -11.22 5.78 -12.07
N ASP A 76 -10.85 6.96 -12.60
CA ASP A 76 -11.62 8.22 -12.53
C ASP A 76 -11.69 8.79 -13.96
N THR A 77 -12.70 8.37 -14.72
CA THR A 77 -12.78 8.62 -16.17
C THR A 77 -12.97 10.10 -16.51
N ASP A 78 -13.74 10.83 -15.69
CA ASP A 78 -14.04 12.25 -15.92
C ASP A 78 -13.18 13.23 -15.10
N GLY A 79 -12.43 12.73 -14.12
CA GLY A 79 -11.50 13.48 -13.28
C GLY A 79 -12.19 14.29 -12.17
N ASP A 80 -13.38 13.87 -11.72
CA ASP A 80 -14.13 14.56 -10.67
C ASP A 80 -13.72 14.16 -9.23
N GLY A 81 -12.94 13.08 -9.11
CA GLY A 81 -12.42 12.55 -7.86
C GLY A 81 -13.34 11.54 -7.15
N ILE A 82 -14.37 11.03 -7.85
CA ILE A 82 -15.15 9.86 -7.47
C ILE A 82 -14.78 8.74 -8.44
N GLY A 83 -14.47 7.54 -7.92
CA GLY A 83 -14.10 6.42 -8.79
C GLY A 83 -15.29 5.90 -9.59
N ASP A 84 -15.00 5.35 -10.77
CA ASP A 84 -16.00 4.87 -11.73
C ASP A 84 -16.97 3.84 -11.13
N ASN A 85 -16.60 3.06 -10.10
CA ASN A 85 -17.54 2.13 -9.46
C ASN A 85 -18.56 2.83 -8.54
N ALA A 86 -18.25 4.04 -8.06
CA ALA A 86 -19.09 4.87 -7.21
C ALA A 86 -19.75 6.05 -7.94
N ASP A 87 -19.19 6.49 -9.07
CA ASP A 87 -19.72 7.55 -9.91
C ASP A 87 -20.94 7.07 -10.72
N PRO A 88 -22.11 7.74 -10.61
CA PRO A 88 -23.28 7.42 -11.43
C PRO A 88 -23.26 7.95 -12.88
N ASP A 89 -22.26 8.75 -13.31
CA ASP A 89 -22.10 9.32 -14.68
C ASP A 89 -20.59 9.41 -15.04
N ASP A 90 -19.94 8.26 -15.21
CA ASP A 90 -18.48 8.07 -15.30
C ASP A 90 -17.74 8.90 -16.37
N ASP A 91 -18.43 9.29 -17.45
CA ASP A 91 -17.88 10.09 -18.55
C ASP A 91 -18.44 11.53 -18.62
N ASN A 92 -19.30 11.86 -17.66
CA ASN A 92 -19.95 13.16 -17.49
C ASN A 92 -20.65 13.65 -18.78
N ASP A 93 -21.21 12.74 -19.59
CA ASP A 93 -21.94 13.05 -20.81
C ASP A 93 -23.40 13.47 -20.56
N GLY A 94 -23.86 13.34 -19.32
CA GLY A 94 -25.19 13.69 -18.86
C GLY A 94 -26.21 12.55 -18.97
N GLN A 95 -25.75 11.32 -19.20
CA GLN A 95 -26.50 10.08 -19.00
C GLN A 95 -25.84 9.28 -17.88
N SER A 96 -26.65 8.68 -17.00
CA SER A 96 -26.09 7.73 -16.04
C SER A 96 -25.60 6.46 -16.75
N ASP A 97 -24.58 5.79 -16.23
CA ASP A 97 -23.97 4.57 -16.80
C ASP A 97 -24.98 3.40 -16.98
N ALA A 98 -26.12 3.46 -16.27
CA ALA A 98 -27.22 2.51 -16.41
C ALA A 98 -28.02 2.62 -17.74
N HIS A 99 -27.65 3.48 -18.70
CA HIS A 99 -28.48 3.83 -19.87
C HIS A 99 -27.86 3.60 -21.26
#